data_AF-A0A922MIE8-F1
#
_entry.id   AF-A0A922MIE8-F1
#
_cell.length_a   1.000
_cell.length_b   1.000
_cell.length_c   1.000
_cell.angle_alpha   90.00
_cell.angle_beta   90.00
_cell.angle_gamma   90.00
#
_symmetry.space_group_name_H-M   'P 1'
#
loop_
_entity.id
_entity.type
_entity.pdbx_description
1 polymer ?
#
loop_
_entity_poly.entity_id
_entity_poly.type
_entity_poly.pdbx_seq_one_letter_code
_entity_poly.pdbx_strand_id
1 'polypeptide(L)'
;MYVTDVGYYYELPRLFHLDDWEECAARDGRYCLGTFDLMRHQNDRLYNVIQVLAKLNHTSVVAINMFQHVSRDRYRFNHTRLHRGLCLPSSCAHFHEHSPRAQFSACVTNMTQDLYGLETNLTELQYCKTAGEKRPLDQWDLSFLYGAGLLLLANVLGTAYHVMASKDGILIKQLMAWSLVENWRRLTADHSKGGDARLSALKPIQGMKALTLVLVMLAHSVLAYHLTYLYNPRFFEESSHHILSAYLQNGTSIVQTFIMVSSFLLAYNLLLHSADNPKKQLSLKMFPRCLVHRIARISPLYVFVLGLAATWWAHAGDGPLWSPMVEDEAARCRNKWWPQVLFVNNVVKPDDRCLIHTWFLAVDMQLYIICAVLILLLGRWPRVAVKILAVCIFGSMLMNFAIIYNWQLKPMVLLMIPELMRTQFPGERSFTWLYSAPWDSLPAALIGLLTAFLYHCHQEDGYQPAKSRVFGGSSCPGEAGRSWDACLCPSTSYTGSYPSLYWRNAPTLTELLSLTL
;
A
#
# COMPACT_ATOMS: atom_id res chain seq x y z
N MET A 1 3.43 39.36 -11.86
CA MET A 1 2.98 38.92 -13.20
C MET A 1 2.82 37.42 -13.09
N TYR A 2 1.58 36.93 -13.02
CA TYR A 2 1.34 35.48 -12.92
C TYR A 2 1.73 34.87 -14.25
N VAL A 3 2.83 34.12 -14.29
CA VAL A 3 3.29 33.39 -15.48
C VAL A 3 2.39 32.16 -15.65
N THR A 4 1.17 32.41 -16.09
CA THR A 4 0.27 31.43 -16.69
C THR A 4 0.39 31.62 -18.19
N ASP A 5 1.46 31.13 -18.80
CA ASP A 5 1.43 30.92 -20.24
C ASP A 5 1.93 29.52 -20.56
N VAL A 6 1.04 28.78 -21.21
CA VAL A 6 1.25 27.40 -21.61
C VAL A 6 2.41 27.30 -22.61
N GLY A 7 2.61 28.32 -23.44
CA GLY A 7 3.70 28.36 -24.42
C GLY A 7 5.08 28.27 -23.78
N TYR A 8 5.28 29.03 -22.71
CA TYR A 8 6.54 29.09 -21.96
C TYR A 8 6.95 27.76 -21.30
N TYR A 9 6.00 26.89 -20.94
CA TYR A 9 6.32 25.56 -20.40
C TYR A 9 7.03 24.68 -21.43
N TYR A 10 6.66 24.80 -22.71
CA TYR A 10 7.25 24.01 -23.80
C TYR A 10 8.59 24.56 -24.30
N GLU A 11 8.96 25.77 -23.89
CA GLU A 11 10.31 26.33 -24.11
C GLU A 11 11.34 25.79 -23.10
N LEU A 12 10.88 25.14 -22.02
CA LEU A 12 11.76 24.54 -21.03
C LEU A 12 12.41 23.25 -21.58
N PRO A 13 13.66 22.94 -21.21
CA PRO A 13 14.23 21.64 -21.49
C PRO A 13 13.32 20.54 -20.95
N ARG A 14 13.13 19.48 -21.75
CA ARG A 14 12.34 18.33 -21.32
C ARG A 14 12.89 17.80 -20.00
N LEU A 15 12.03 17.67 -19.00
CA LEU A 15 12.40 17.18 -17.67
C LEU A 15 13.00 15.78 -17.74
N PHE A 16 12.28 14.86 -18.39
CA PHE A 16 12.71 13.50 -18.64
C PHE A 16 12.96 13.29 -20.14
N HIS A 17 14.07 12.62 -20.47
CA HIS A 17 14.36 12.20 -21.83
C HIS A 17 15.12 10.87 -21.79
N LEU A 18 14.62 9.89 -22.53
CA LEU A 18 15.18 8.55 -22.67
C LEU A 18 15.29 8.24 -24.17
N ASP A 19 16.46 7.78 -24.61
CA ASP A 19 16.64 7.20 -25.93
C ASP A 19 15.92 5.85 -26.04
N ASP A 20 15.74 5.38 -27.27
CA ASP A 20 15.17 4.06 -27.52
C ASP A 20 16.12 2.96 -27.01
N TRP A 21 15.66 2.24 -25.98
CA TRP A 21 16.42 1.17 -25.35
C TRP A 21 16.57 -0.04 -26.27
N GLU A 22 15.53 -0.42 -27.00
CA GLU A 22 15.54 -1.59 -27.87
C GLU A 22 16.46 -1.36 -29.07
N GLU A 23 16.45 -0.16 -29.65
CA GLU A 23 17.38 0.22 -30.70
C GLU A 23 18.83 0.18 -30.20
N CYS A 24 19.09 0.68 -28.98
CA CYS A 24 20.41 0.63 -28.38
C CYS A 24 20.88 -0.80 -28.12
N ALA A 25 20.01 -1.65 -27.57
CA ALA A 25 20.27 -3.06 -27.30
C ALA A 25 20.55 -3.85 -28.58
N ALA A 26 19.79 -3.59 -29.65
CA ALA A 26 19.98 -4.24 -30.95
C ALA A 26 21.35 -3.97 -31.59
N ARG A 27 22.06 -2.92 -31.14
CA ARG A 27 23.40 -2.54 -31.60
C ARG A 27 24.50 -2.84 -30.57
N ASP A 28 24.20 -3.63 -29.54
CA ASP A 28 25.11 -3.87 -28.39
C ASP A 28 25.65 -2.56 -27.79
N GLY A 29 24.80 -1.52 -27.80
CA GLY A 29 25.17 -0.18 -27.38
C GLY A 29 25.24 -0.06 -25.86
N ARG A 30 26.12 0.83 -25.38
CA ARG A 30 26.17 1.18 -23.95
C ARG A 30 25.16 2.28 -23.65
N TYR A 31 24.25 2.01 -22.72
CA TYR A 31 23.21 2.93 -22.27
C TYR A 31 23.54 3.48 -20.89
N CYS A 32 23.46 4.79 -20.72
CA CYS A 32 23.73 5.49 -19.47
C CYS A 32 22.49 6.25 -19.00
N LEU A 33 22.19 6.17 -17.70
CA LEU A 33 21.12 6.89 -17.03
C LEU A 33 21.72 7.80 -15.94
N GLY A 34 21.33 9.08 -15.95
CA GLY A 34 21.80 10.07 -14.97
C GLY A 34 20.80 11.20 -14.69
N THR A 35 21.01 11.83 -13.54
CA THR A 35 20.38 13.10 -13.14
C THR A 35 21.41 14.23 -13.24
N PHE A 36 20.99 15.37 -13.77
CA PHE A 36 21.80 16.55 -14.01
C PHE A 36 21.17 17.79 -13.39
N ASP A 37 21.96 18.59 -12.68
CA ASP A 37 21.52 19.90 -12.19
C ASP A 37 21.87 20.97 -13.24
N LEU A 38 20.92 21.86 -13.52
CA LEU A 38 21.13 23.01 -14.41
C LEU A 38 21.95 24.11 -13.71
N MET A 39 23.01 24.57 -14.38
CA MET A 39 23.89 25.64 -13.92
C MET A 39 23.90 26.83 -14.89
N ARG A 40 24.22 28.01 -14.34
CA ARG A 40 24.40 29.23 -15.12
C ARG A 40 25.82 29.30 -15.68
N HIS A 41 25.96 29.65 -16.95
CA HIS A 41 27.25 29.92 -17.58
C HIS A 41 27.96 31.12 -16.90
N GLN A 42 29.24 30.93 -16.56
CA GLN A 42 29.98 31.68 -15.52
C GLN A 42 30.59 33.04 -15.94
N ASN A 43 30.11 33.69 -17.00
CA ASN A 43 30.68 34.97 -17.46
C ASN A 43 30.04 36.20 -16.75
N ASP A 44 30.53 36.51 -15.55
CA ASP A 44 29.99 37.54 -14.63
C ASP A 44 30.14 39.01 -15.09
N ARG A 45 31.07 39.34 -16.00
CA ARG A 45 31.26 40.75 -16.46
C ARG A 45 30.15 41.29 -17.35
N LEU A 46 29.29 40.41 -17.85
CA LEU A 46 28.14 40.75 -18.69
C LEU A 46 26.82 40.76 -17.90
N TYR A 47 26.87 40.59 -16.56
CA TYR A 47 25.69 40.48 -15.69
C TYR A 47 24.86 41.78 -15.63
N ASN A 48 25.53 42.94 -15.57
CA ASN A 48 24.85 44.25 -15.48
C ASN A 48 24.35 44.77 -16.83
N VAL A 49 24.98 44.36 -17.93
CA VAL A 49 24.57 44.76 -19.30
C VAL A 49 23.44 43.85 -19.82
N ILE A 50 23.45 42.57 -19.45
CA ILE A 50 22.39 41.62 -19.84
C ILE A 50 21.05 41.93 -19.18
N GLN A 51 20.97 42.45 -17.95
CA GLN A 51 19.65 42.79 -17.37
C GLN A 51 18.86 43.84 -18.18
N VAL A 52 19.57 44.74 -18.89
CA VAL A 52 18.95 45.75 -19.75
C VAL A 52 18.57 45.16 -21.12
N LEU A 53 19.37 44.22 -21.65
CA LEU A 53 19.11 43.54 -22.94
C LEU A 53 18.19 42.31 -22.85
N ALA A 54 18.03 41.71 -21.66
CA ALA A 54 17.17 40.54 -21.40
C ALA A 54 15.67 40.85 -21.49
N LYS A 55 15.29 42.14 -21.54
CA LYS A 55 13.93 42.55 -21.96
C LYS A 55 13.67 42.34 -23.46
N LEU A 56 14.72 42.10 -24.25
CA LEU A 56 14.64 42.07 -25.71
C LEU A 56 15.18 40.78 -26.34
N ASN A 57 15.94 39.94 -25.64
CA ASN A 57 16.35 38.62 -26.14
C ASN A 57 16.54 37.59 -25.02
N HIS A 58 15.98 36.40 -25.23
CA HIS A 58 16.03 35.22 -24.35
C HIS A 58 17.48 34.87 -23.97
N THR A 59 17.86 35.11 -22.72
CA THR A 59 19.18 34.76 -22.17
C THR A 59 19.04 33.68 -21.08
N SER A 60 20.08 32.87 -20.91
CA SER A 60 20.17 31.74 -19.94
C SER A 60 19.81 32.10 -18.50
N VAL A 61 19.92 33.38 -18.12
CA VAL A 61 19.54 33.92 -16.81
C VAL A 61 18.02 33.95 -16.60
N VAL A 62 17.29 34.37 -17.64
CA VAL A 62 15.82 34.41 -17.61
C VAL A 62 15.30 32.98 -17.53
N ALA A 63 15.89 32.06 -18.30
CA ALA A 63 15.57 30.64 -18.27
C ALA A 63 15.77 30.03 -16.86
N ILE A 64 16.91 30.29 -16.19
CA ILE A 64 17.16 29.75 -14.83
C ILE A 64 16.19 30.30 -13.78
N ASN A 65 15.97 31.62 -13.77
CA ASN A 65 15.01 32.23 -12.84
C ASN A 65 13.58 31.72 -13.09
N MET A 66 13.26 31.42 -14.35
CA MET A 66 11.99 30.82 -14.75
C MET A 66 11.87 29.36 -14.31
N PHE A 67 12.90 28.52 -14.47
CA PHE A 67 12.90 27.14 -13.94
C PHE A 67 12.72 27.14 -12.44
N GLN A 68 13.43 28.01 -11.72
CA GLN A 68 13.27 28.17 -10.28
C GLN A 68 11.86 28.64 -9.93
N HIS A 69 11.25 29.52 -10.72
CA HIS A 69 9.87 29.94 -10.50
C HIS A 69 8.87 28.80 -10.74
N VAL A 70 9.04 28.00 -11.81
CA VAL A 70 8.18 26.85 -12.10
C VAL A 70 8.33 25.78 -11.02
N SER A 71 9.57 25.52 -10.58
CA SER A 71 9.90 24.52 -9.55
C SER A 71 9.56 24.97 -8.12
N ARG A 72 9.24 26.25 -7.91
CA ARG A 72 8.75 26.75 -6.61
C ARG A 72 7.32 26.29 -6.31
N ASP A 73 6.54 25.98 -7.35
CA ASP A 73 5.23 25.38 -7.14
C ASP A 73 5.39 23.93 -6.72
N ARG A 74 4.98 23.62 -5.49
CA ARG A 74 5.02 22.28 -4.91
C ARG A 74 4.26 21.22 -5.73
N TYR A 75 3.29 21.63 -6.55
CA TYR A 75 2.51 20.71 -7.38
C TYR A 75 3.16 20.44 -8.75
N ARG A 76 4.32 21.04 -9.02
CA ARG A 76 5.13 20.77 -10.21
C ARG A 76 6.37 19.95 -9.85
N PHE A 77 6.92 19.24 -10.82
CA PHE A 77 8.22 18.59 -10.65
C PHE A 77 9.33 19.63 -10.50
N ASN A 78 10.50 19.20 -10.03
CA ASN A 78 11.65 20.07 -9.97
C ASN A 78 12.33 20.19 -11.34
N HIS A 79 11.99 21.24 -12.09
CA HIS A 79 12.54 21.52 -13.43
C HIS A 79 13.99 22.00 -13.42
N THR A 80 14.63 22.19 -12.24
CA THR A 80 16.08 22.45 -12.19
C THR A 80 16.92 21.18 -12.32
N ARG A 81 16.31 20.00 -12.19
CA ARG A 81 16.98 18.70 -12.33
C ARG A 81 16.47 17.99 -13.56
N LEU A 82 17.37 17.75 -14.51
CA LEU A 82 17.07 17.03 -15.73
C LEU A 82 17.46 15.56 -15.58
N HIS A 83 16.61 14.68 -16.08
CA HIS A 83 16.85 13.25 -16.07
C HIS A 83 17.07 12.77 -17.51
N ARG A 84 18.20 12.11 -17.76
CA ARG A 84 18.63 11.70 -19.09
C ARG A 84 19.01 10.23 -19.09
N GLY A 85 18.49 9.50 -20.06
CA GLY A 85 18.96 8.17 -20.43
C GLY A 85 19.36 8.19 -21.90
N LEU A 86 20.63 7.97 -22.19
CA LEU A 86 21.15 8.07 -23.56
C LEU A 86 21.91 6.81 -23.96
N CYS A 87 21.77 6.44 -25.23
CA CYS A 87 22.60 5.43 -25.87
C CYS A 87 23.87 6.10 -26.41
N LEU A 88 25.02 5.77 -25.82
CA LEU A 88 26.28 6.47 -26.12
C LEU A 88 26.71 6.34 -27.58
N PRO A 89 26.63 5.15 -28.24
CA PRO A 89 27.10 5.00 -29.61
C PRO A 89 26.22 5.70 -30.66
N SER A 90 24.95 6.00 -30.37
CA SER A 90 24.06 6.71 -31.29
C SER A 90 24.03 8.21 -31.00
N SER A 91 23.63 8.58 -29.79
CA SER A 91 23.35 9.97 -29.43
C SER A 91 24.62 10.74 -29.06
N CYS A 92 25.66 10.04 -28.60
CA CYS A 92 26.92 10.62 -28.17
C CYS A 92 28.12 10.13 -28.99
N ALA A 93 27.88 9.69 -30.23
CA ALA A 93 28.90 9.09 -31.11
C ALA A 93 30.13 9.99 -31.32
N HIS A 94 29.92 11.31 -31.35
CA HIS A 94 30.97 12.30 -31.62
C HIS A 94 31.82 12.67 -30.40
N PHE A 95 31.43 12.24 -29.19
CA PHE A 95 32.15 12.52 -27.97
C PHE A 95 33.09 11.35 -27.66
N HIS A 96 34.40 11.57 -27.79
CA HIS A 96 35.41 10.57 -27.46
C HIS A 96 36.08 10.95 -26.15
N GLU A 97 35.54 10.43 -25.06
CA GLU A 97 36.11 10.59 -23.72
C GLU A 97 36.61 9.24 -23.18
N HIS A 98 37.59 9.29 -22.29
CA HIS A 98 38.22 8.07 -21.76
C HIS A 98 37.29 7.20 -20.90
N SER A 99 36.21 7.77 -20.36
CA SER A 99 35.25 7.04 -19.53
C SER A 99 33.82 7.25 -20.03
N PRO A 100 32.94 6.22 -19.94
CA PRO A 100 31.53 6.34 -20.32
C PRO A 100 30.80 7.43 -19.53
N ARG A 101 31.18 7.62 -18.26
CA ARG A 101 30.65 8.70 -17.41
C ARG A 101 31.01 10.08 -17.96
N ALA A 102 32.27 10.29 -18.35
CA ALA A 102 32.71 11.56 -18.91
C ALA A 102 32.08 11.81 -20.29
N GLN A 103 32.02 10.78 -21.15
CA GLN A 103 31.35 10.86 -22.44
C GLN A 103 29.88 11.26 -22.30
N PHE A 104 29.16 10.58 -21.40
CA PHE A 104 27.76 10.85 -21.10
C PHE A 104 27.56 12.28 -20.58
N SER A 105 28.38 12.71 -19.63
CA SER A 105 28.28 14.05 -19.06
C SER A 105 28.57 15.14 -20.09
N ALA A 106 29.64 14.99 -20.89
CA ALA A 106 30.02 15.95 -21.91
C ALA A 106 28.94 16.08 -23.00
N CYS A 107 28.40 14.95 -23.43
CA CYS A 107 27.32 14.87 -24.41
C CYS A 107 26.06 15.61 -23.94
N VAL A 108 25.59 15.35 -22.72
CA VAL A 108 24.41 16.04 -22.15
C VAL A 108 24.66 17.54 -21.98
N THR A 109 25.83 17.93 -21.47
CA THR A 109 26.19 19.34 -21.32
C THR A 109 26.20 20.06 -22.66
N ASN A 110 26.81 19.48 -23.68
CA ASN A 110 26.89 20.07 -25.01
C ASN A 110 25.49 20.19 -25.66
N MET A 111 24.69 19.12 -25.65
CA MET A 111 23.31 19.16 -26.15
C MET A 111 22.45 20.22 -25.46
N THR A 112 22.60 20.35 -24.14
CA THR A 112 21.83 21.33 -23.36
C THR A 112 22.33 22.76 -23.62
N GLN A 113 23.63 22.93 -23.82
CA GLN A 113 24.24 24.21 -24.17
C GLN A 113 23.84 24.67 -25.56
N ASP A 114 23.85 23.78 -26.56
CA ASP A 114 23.50 24.12 -27.94
C ASP A 114 22.03 24.48 -28.10
N LEU A 115 21.14 23.76 -27.41
CA LEU A 115 19.69 23.99 -27.51
C LEU A 115 19.21 25.15 -26.62
N TYR A 116 19.79 25.32 -25.43
CA TYR A 116 19.24 26.23 -24.40
C TYR A 116 20.26 27.23 -23.84
N GLY A 117 21.54 27.15 -24.20
CA GLY A 117 22.59 28.03 -23.67
C GLY A 117 22.87 27.82 -22.18
N LEU A 118 22.60 26.62 -21.65
CA LEU A 118 22.72 26.27 -20.23
C LEU A 118 23.79 25.20 -20.03
N GLU A 119 24.49 25.27 -18.91
CA GLU A 119 25.41 24.21 -18.50
C GLU A 119 24.70 23.21 -17.60
N THR A 120 25.18 21.98 -17.60
CA THR A 120 24.69 20.92 -16.71
C THR A 120 25.82 20.32 -15.90
N ASN A 121 25.53 19.94 -14.67
CA ASN A 121 26.42 19.17 -13.82
C ASN A 121 25.80 17.80 -13.51
N LEU A 122 26.53 16.72 -13.79
CA LEU A 122 26.10 15.36 -13.46
C LEU A 122 26.14 15.16 -11.94
N THR A 123 24.96 15.15 -11.31
CA THR A 123 24.85 14.98 -9.86
C THR A 123 24.81 13.52 -9.46
N GLU A 124 24.06 12.71 -10.20
CA GLU A 124 23.88 11.30 -9.91
C GLU A 124 23.95 10.51 -11.22
N LEU A 125 24.83 9.51 -11.26
CA LEU A 125 24.85 8.52 -12.34
C LEU A 125 24.21 7.25 -11.79
N GLN A 126 23.04 6.87 -12.29
CA GLN A 126 22.39 5.64 -11.83
C GLN A 126 23.14 4.41 -12.35
N TYR A 127 23.38 4.34 -13.66
CA TYR A 127 24.20 3.28 -14.24
C TYR A 127 24.71 3.64 -15.65
N CYS A 128 25.71 2.89 -16.11
CA CYS A 128 26.13 2.81 -17.50
C CYS A 128 26.43 1.34 -17.82
N LYS A 129 25.51 0.65 -18.51
CA LYS A 129 25.64 -0.79 -18.82
C LYS A 129 25.39 -1.05 -20.29
N THR A 130 25.81 -2.21 -20.78
CA THR A 130 25.47 -2.64 -22.14
C THR A 130 23.97 -2.94 -22.17
N ALA A 131 23.25 -2.34 -23.13
CA ALA A 131 21.83 -2.54 -23.27
C ALA A 131 21.54 -4.01 -23.63
N GLY A 132 20.54 -4.63 -23.00
CA GLY A 132 20.27 -6.07 -23.14
C GLY A 132 21.10 -7.00 -22.24
N GLU A 133 22.05 -6.47 -21.45
CA GLU A 133 22.81 -7.28 -20.49
C GLU A 133 21.90 -7.79 -19.37
N LYS A 134 21.70 -9.11 -19.35
CA LYS A 134 20.86 -9.78 -18.35
C LYS A 134 21.63 -10.06 -17.08
N ARG A 135 20.96 -9.86 -15.94
CA ARG A 135 21.46 -10.25 -14.63
C ARG A 135 21.66 -11.78 -14.54
N PRO A 136 22.80 -12.27 -14.03
CA PRO A 136 22.99 -13.70 -13.80
C PRO A 136 22.09 -14.22 -12.66
N LEU A 137 21.72 -15.51 -12.75
CA LEU A 137 20.96 -16.18 -11.69
C LEU A 137 21.84 -16.38 -10.45
N ASP A 138 21.29 -16.10 -9.27
CA ASP A 138 21.97 -16.32 -8.00
C ASP A 138 21.27 -17.35 -7.10
N GLN A 139 21.86 -17.61 -5.93
CA GLN A 139 21.36 -18.61 -4.99
C GLN A 139 19.93 -18.30 -4.49
N TRP A 140 19.56 -17.02 -4.35
CA TRP A 140 18.21 -16.64 -3.92
C TRP A 140 17.19 -16.95 -5.01
N ASP A 141 17.54 -16.66 -6.26
CA ASP A 141 16.69 -16.96 -7.42
C ASP A 141 16.44 -18.46 -7.57
N LEU A 142 17.49 -19.28 -7.40
CA LEU A 142 17.41 -20.73 -7.41
C LEU A 142 16.57 -21.26 -6.24
N SER A 143 16.77 -20.72 -5.03
CA SER A 143 16.02 -21.14 -3.84
C SER A 143 14.52 -20.87 -3.99
N PHE A 144 14.16 -19.70 -4.53
CA PHE A 144 12.77 -19.39 -4.83
C PHE A 144 12.20 -20.32 -5.90
N LEU A 145 12.96 -20.61 -6.97
CA LEU A 145 12.53 -21.50 -8.04
C LEU A 145 12.24 -22.92 -7.51
N TYR A 146 13.11 -23.47 -6.67
CA TYR A 146 12.88 -24.78 -6.04
C TYR A 146 11.65 -24.76 -5.12
N GLY A 147 11.46 -23.70 -4.33
CA GLY A 147 10.28 -23.54 -3.48
C GLY A 147 8.98 -23.45 -4.29
N ALA A 148 8.95 -22.63 -5.34
CA ALA A 148 7.81 -22.51 -6.24
C ALA A 148 7.54 -23.82 -6.99
N GLY A 149 8.58 -24.51 -7.45
CA GLY A 149 8.49 -25.83 -8.08
C GLY A 149 7.90 -26.88 -7.14
N LEU A 150 8.29 -26.90 -5.86
CA LEU A 150 7.72 -27.80 -4.86
C LEU A 150 6.23 -27.51 -4.61
N LEU A 151 5.83 -26.24 -4.55
CA LEU A 151 4.43 -25.86 -4.41
C LEU A 151 3.60 -26.32 -5.62
N LEU A 152 4.11 -26.13 -6.83
CA LEU A 152 3.46 -26.61 -8.06
C LEU A 152 3.37 -28.14 -8.05
N LEU A 153 4.44 -28.84 -7.68
CA LEU A 153 4.45 -30.30 -7.58
C LEU A 153 3.40 -30.80 -6.58
N ALA A 154 3.30 -30.18 -5.40
CA ALA A 154 2.29 -30.52 -4.41
C ALA A 154 0.86 -30.36 -4.97
N ASN A 155 0.60 -29.28 -5.72
CA ASN A 155 -0.69 -29.06 -6.37
C ASN A 155 -1.00 -30.10 -7.45
N VAL A 156 0.01 -30.47 -8.26
CA VAL A 156 -0.12 -31.51 -9.29
C VAL A 156 -0.43 -32.86 -8.64
N LEU A 157 0.32 -33.25 -7.61
CA LEU A 157 0.14 -34.52 -6.89
C LEU A 157 -1.22 -34.59 -6.18
N GLY A 158 -1.65 -33.49 -5.52
CA GLY A 158 -2.96 -33.41 -4.87
C GLY A 158 -4.11 -33.49 -5.86
N THR A 159 -3.97 -32.86 -7.02
CA THR A 159 -4.97 -32.90 -8.10
C THR A 159 -5.02 -34.28 -8.76
N ALA A 160 -3.87 -34.91 -9.04
CA ALA A 160 -3.80 -36.27 -9.57
C ALA A 160 -4.45 -37.28 -8.60
N TYR A 161 -4.15 -37.18 -7.30
CA TYR A 161 -4.77 -38.00 -6.26
C TYR A 161 -6.30 -37.85 -6.26
N HIS A 162 -6.82 -36.63 -6.34
CA HIS A 162 -8.25 -36.39 -6.38
C HIS A 162 -8.93 -37.01 -7.61
N VAL A 163 -8.32 -36.91 -8.79
CA VAL A 163 -8.88 -37.47 -10.03
C VAL A 163 -8.80 -39.01 -10.06
N MET A 164 -7.73 -39.58 -9.50
CA MET A 164 -7.49 -41.03 -9.50
C MET A 164 -8.20 -41.76 -8.37
N ALA A 165 -8.51 -41.10 -7.25
CA ALA A 165 -9.22 -41.71 -6.15
C ALA A 165 -10.66 -42.06 -6.58
N SER A 166 -11.09 -43.31 -6.33
CA SER A 166 -12.46 -43.70 -6.64
C SER A 166 -13.45 -42.89 -5.79
N LYS A 167 -14.61 -42.57 -6.35
CA LYS A 167 -15.65 -41.74 -5.72
C LYS A 167 -16.21 -42.32 -4.40
N ASP A 168 -15.91 -43.58 -4.11
CA ASP A 168 -16.47 -44.31 -2.97
C ASP A 168 -15.51 -44.41 -1.77
N GLY A 169 -14.30 -43.83 -1.86
CA GLY A 169 -13.30 -43.85 -0.79
C GLY A 169 -13.27 -42.59 0.09
N ILE A 170 -12.86 -42.75 1.36
CA ILE A 170 -12.57 -41.61 2.25
C ILE A 170 -11.29 -40.92 1.74
N LEU A 171 -11.45 -39.75 1.10
CA LEU A 171 -10.33 -38.96 0.60
C LEU A 171 -9.48 -38.39 1.73
N ILE A 172 -8.16 -38.46 1.60
CA ILE A 172 -7.20 -37.90 2.57
C ILE A 172 -7.27 -36.37 2.53
N LYS A 173 -7.76 -35.75 3.60
CA LYS A 173 -7.99 -34.29 3.70
C LYS A 173 -6.74 -33.45 3.39
N GLN A 174 -5.56 -33.92 3.79
CA GLN A 174 -4.29 -33.22 3.58
C GLN A 174 -3.90 -33.16 2.10
N LEU A 175 -4.14 -34.23 1.34
CA LEU A 175 -3.87 -34.26 -0.10
C LEU A 175 -4.92 -33.45 -0.87
N MET A 176 -6.17 -33.47 -0.40
CA MET A 176 -7.26 -32.67 -0.97
C MET A 176 -7.03 -31.16 -0.81
N ALA A 177 -6.29 -30.72 0.22
CA ALA A 177 -5.89 -29.32 0.35
C ALA A 177 -5.00 -28.85 -0.81
N TRP A 178 -4.30 -29.76 -1.50
CA TRP A 178 -3.48 -29.42 -2.68
C TRP A 178 -4.21 -29.65 -4.00
N SER A 179 -5.46 -30.14 -3.99
CA SER A 179 -6.21 -30.35 -5.22
C SER A 179 -6.76 -29.01 -5.76
N LEU A 180 -6.31 -28.62 -6.96
CA LEU A 180 -6.81 -27.42 -7.65
C LEU A 180 -8.32 -27.49 -7.94
N VAL A 181 -8.84 -28.67 -8.30
CA VAL A 181 -10.27 -28.85 -8.63
C VAL A 181 -11.16 -28.61 -7.41
N GLU A 182 -10.83 -29.23 -6.29
CA GLU A 182 -11.56 -29.05 -5.02
C GLU A 182 -11.43 -27.62 -4.48
N ASN A 183 -10.24 -27.02 -4.53
CA ASN A 183 -10.04 -25.63 -4.11
C ASN A 183 -10.82 -24.66 -5.01
N TRP A 184 -10.86 -24.88 -6.32
CA TRP A 184 -11.69 -24.09 -7.24
C TRP A 184 -13.17 -24.24 -6.94
N ARG A 185 -13.64 -25.48 -6.71
CA ARG A 185 -15.04 -25.75 -6.32
C ARG A 185 -15.41 -25.01 -5.04
N ARG A 186 -14.53 -25.00 -4.02
CA ARG A 186 -14.71 -24.25 -2.78
C ARG A 186 -14.72 -22.74 -3.01
N LEU A 187 -13.79 -22.24 -3.81
CA LEU A 187 -13.70 -20.81 -4.14
C LEU A 187 -14.98 -20.29 -4.81
N THR A 188 -15.59 -21.09 -5.70
CA THR A 188 -16.83 -20.74 -6.41
C THR A 188 -18.11 -21.18 -5.69
N ALA A 189 -18.00 -21.78 -4.49
CA ALA A 189 -19.16 -22.33 -3.79
C ALA A 189 -20.09 -21.23 -3.27
N ASP A 190 -21.39 -21.45 -3.38
CA ASP A 190 -22.37 -20.57 -2.77
C ASP A 190 -22.53 -20.87 -1.27
N HIS A 191 -21.81 -20.12 -0.45
CA HIS A 191 -21.90 -20.19 1.01
C HIS A 191 -23.18 -19.55 1.58
N SER A 192 -24.14 -19.11 0.75
CA SER A 192 -25.46 -18.66 1.22
C SER A 192 -26.34 -19.81 1.73
N LYS A 193 -26.15 -21.02 1.20
CA LYS A 193 -27.01 -22.17 1.48
C LYS A 193 -26.40 -23.00 2.58
N GLY A 194 -26.96 -22.90 3.79
CA GLY A 194 -26.56 -23.71 4.96
C GLY A 194 -25.54 -23.07 5.91
N GLY A 195 -25.17 -21.80 5.71
CA GLY A 195 -24.33 -21.03 6.63
C GLY A 195 -25.14 -20.30 7.71
N ASP A 196 -24.44 -19.74 8.71
CA ASP A 196 -25.06 -18.88 9.73
C ASP A 196 -25.70 -17.65 9.06
N ALA A 197 -26.99 -17.44 9.29
CA ALA A 197 -27.74 -16.31 8.75
C ALA A 197 -27.14 -14.95 9.19
N ARG A 198 -26.55 -14.89 10.40
CA ARG A 198 -25.88 -13.71 10.95
C ARG A 198 -24.63 -13.35 10.16
N LEU A 199 -23.82 -14.34 9.78
CA LEU A 199 -22.65 -14.13 8.93
C LEU A 199 -23.04 -13.83 7.48
N SER A 200 -24.12 -14.43 7.00
CA SER A 200 -24.67 -14.15 5.67
C SER A 200 -25.15 -12.70 5.53
N ALA A 201 -25.66 -12.10 6.62
CA ALA A 201 -26.04 -10.69 6.64
C ALA A 201 -24.84 -9.73 6.47
N LEU A 202 -23.60 -10.18 6.72
CA LEU A 202 -22.38 -9.38 6.56
C LEU A 202 -21.79 -9.43 5.15
N LYS A 203 -22.42 -10.11 4.20
CA LYS A 203 -21.96 -10.17 2.80
C LYS A 203 -21.75 -8.79 2.15
N PRO A 204 -22.61 -7.78 2.34
CA PRO A 204 -22.35 -6.44 1.80
C PRO A 204 -21.04 -5.83 2.31
N ILE A 205 -20.68 -6.08 3.57
CA ILE A 205 -19.42 -5.62 4.15
C ILE A 205 -18.22 -6.29 3.49
N GLN A 206 -18.32 -7.59 3.18
CA GLN A 206 -17.27 -8.28 2.42
C GLN A 206 -17.15 -7.72 0.99
N GLY A 207 -18.28 -7.40 0.34
CA GLY A 207 -18.30 -6.72 -0.96
C GLY A 207 -17.65 -5.34 -0.92
N MET A 208 -17.93 -4.54 0.12
CA MET A 208 -17.27 -3.25 0.34
C MET A 208 -15.76 -3.42 0.48
N LYS A 209 -15.27 -4.41 1.25
CA LYS A 209 -13.82 -4.68 1.36
C LYS A 209 -13.19 -4.99 0.00
N ALA A 210 -13.84 -5.81 -0.82
CA ALA A 210 -13.34 -6.14 -2.15
C ALA A 210 -13.24 -4.87 -3.03
N LEU A 211 -14.27 -4.02 -3.02
CA LEU A 211 -14.26 -2.75 -3.75
C LEU A 211 -13.16 -1.81 -3.23
N THR A 212 -13.00 -1.68 -1.92
CA THR A 212 -11.92 -0.88 -1.31
C THR A 212 -10.54 -1.38 -1.74
N LEU A 213 -10.32 -2.70 -1.80
CA LEU A 213 -9.05 -3.25 -2.28
C LEU A 213 -8.79 -2.93 -3.76
N VAL A 214 -9.81 -2.94 -4.62
CA VAL A 214 -9.67 -2.51 -6.02
C VAL A 214 -9.25 -1.05 -6.11
N LEU A 215 -9.84 -0.17 -5.30
CA LEU A 215 -9.46 1.25 -5.25
C LEU A 215 -8.00 1.44 -4.76
N VAL A 216 -7.56 0.65 -3.77
CA VAL A 216 -6.16 0.63 -3.31
C VAL A 216 -5.22 0.22 -4.45
N MET A 217 -5.55 -0.84 -5.18
CA MET A 217 -4.74 -1.30 -6.32
C MET A 217 -4.63 -0.22 -7.41
N LEU A 218 -5.75 0.46 -7.72
CA LEU A 218 -5.76 1.56 -8.68
C LEU A 218 -4.89 2.73 -8.21
N ALA A 219 -5.02 3.14 -6.95
CA ALA A 219 -4.23 4.23 -6.38
C ALA A 219 -2.71 3.93 -6.41
N HIS A 220 -2.31 2.70 -6.04
CA HIS A 220 -0.91 2.29 -6.13
C HIS A 220 -0.40 2.11 -7.55
N SER A 221 -1.26 1.76 -8.51
CA SER A 221 -0.90 1.73 -9.93
C SER A 221 -0.59 3.14 -10.43
N VAL A 222 -1.41 4.14 -10.06
CA VAL A 222 -1.15 5.55 -10.37
C VAL A 222 0.14 6.04 -9.70
N LEU A 223 0.40 5.64 -8.45
CA LEU A 223 1.67 5.94 -7.77
C LEU A 223 2.86 5.35 -8.53
N ALA A 224 2.76 4.12 -9.03
CA ALA A 224 3.84 3.48 -9.80
C ALA A 224 4.18 4.27 -11.07
N TYR A 225 3.20 4.88 -11.75
CA TYR A 225 3.46 5.77 -12.88
C TYR A 225 4.27 7.01 -12.50
N HIS A 226 4.06 7.59 -11.32
CA HIS A 226 4.85 8.74 -10.86
C HIS A 226 6.32 8.40 -10.61
N LEU A 227 6.66 7.12 -10.41
CA LEU A 227 8.04 6.66 -10.26
C LEU A 227 8.80 6.62 -11.59
N THR A 228 8.08 6.59 -12.72
CA THR A 228 8.67 6.50 -14.06
C THR A 228 9.05 7.87 -14.62
N TYR A 229 9.87 7.87 -15.68
CA TYR A 229 10.21 9.06 -16.44
C TYR A 229 9.13 9.33 -17.49
N LEU A 230 8.32 10.35 -17.22
CA LEU A 230 7.09 10.63 -17.97
C LEU A 230 7.38 11.45 -19.23
N TYR A 231 6.81 11.06 -20.37
CA TYR A 231 6.88 11.86 -21.60
C TYR A 231 6.14 13.20 -21.49
N ASN A 232 4.99 13.20 -20.79
CA ASN A 232 4.20 14.39 -20.51
C ASN A 232 4.08 14.63 -18.99
N PRO A 233 5.09 15.23 -18.33
CA PRO A 233 5.07 15.49 -16.89
C PRO A 233 3.90 16.40 -16.49
N ARG A 234 3.57 17.36 -17.34
CA ARG A 234 2.51 18.34 -17.11
C ARG A 234 1.15 17.71 -16.80
N PHE A 235 0.79 16.62 -17.47
CA PHE A 235 -0.46 15.90 -17.17
C PHE A 235 -0.55 15.48 -15.71
N PHE A 236 0.56 15.03 -15.13
CA PHE A 236 0.63 14.63 -13.72
C PHE A 236 0.76 15.83 -12.78
N GLU A 237 1.46 16.89 -13.17
CA GLU A 237 1.50 18.16 -12.42
C GLU A 237 0.11 18.81 -12.32
N GLU A 238 -0.69 18.71 -13.39
CA GLU A 238 -2.07 19.22 -13.40
C GLU A 238 -3.06 18.25 -12.72
N SER A 239 -2.68 16.99 -12.52
CA SER A 239 -3.57 15.96 -11.99
C SER A 239 -4.09 16.28 -10.60
N SER A 240 -3.32 16.97 -9.76
CA SER A 240 -3.73 17.38 -8.41
C SER A 240 -4.87 18.41 -8.41
N HIS A 241 -5.13 19.07 -9.54
CA HIS A 241 -6.25 20.01 -9.68
C HIS A 241 -7.59 19.32 -10.03
N HIS A 242 -7.56 18.02 -10.37
CA HIS A 242 -8.77 17.26 -10.66
C HIS A 242 -9.39 16.65 -9.40
N ILE A 243 -10.70 16.84 -9.21
CA ILE A 243 -11.45 16.38 -8.03
C ILE A 243 -11.34 14.85 -7.81
N LEU A 244 -11.41 14.07 -8.90
CA LEU A 244 -11.29 12.60 -8.81
C LEU A 244 -9.90 12.17 -8.35
N SER A 245 -8.85 12.89 -8.79
CA SER A 245 -7.48 12.64 -8.36
C SER A 245 -7.32 12.96 -6.86
N ALA A 246 -7.87 14.09 -6.40
CA ALA A 246 -7.85 14.44 -4.98
C ALA A 246 -8.54 13.38 -4.08
N TYR A 247 -9.61 12.75 -4.57
CA TYR A 247 -10.25 11.64 -3.85
C TYR A 247 -9.35 10.39 -3.78
N LEU A 248 -8.78 9.95 -4.92
CA LEU A 248 -7.88 8.79 -4.97
C LEU A 248 -6.58 9.01 -4.18
N GLN A 249 -6.11 10.26 -4.12
CA GLN A 249 -4.96 10.67 -3.33
C GLN A 249 -5.23 10.65 -1.81
N ASN A 250 -6.49 10.62 -1.38
CA ASN A 250 -6.85 10.45 0.02
C ASN A 250 -6.79 8.97 0.45
N GLY A 251 -5.59 8.39 0.35
CA GLY A 251 -5.32 7.01 0.75
C GLY A 251 -5.58 6.75 2.25
N THR A 252 -5.54 7.78 3.09
CA THR A 252 -5.82 7.66 4.53
C THR A 252 -7.25 7.16 4.77
N SER A 253 -8.26 7.75 4.14
CA SER A 253 -9.66 7.31 4.33
C SER A 253 -9.89 5.86 3.93
N ILE A 254 -9.23 5.40 2.87
CA ILE A 254 -9.32 4.03 2.35
C ILE A 254 -8.75 3.04 3.38
N VAL A 255 -7.54 3.29 3.89
CA VAL A 255 -6.89 2.42 4.88
C VAL A 255 -7.66 2.41 6.20
N GLN A 256 -8.10 3.57 6.68
CA GLN A 256 -8.85 3.69 7.93
C GLN A 256 -10.18 2.91 7.88
N THR A 257 -10.87 2.94 6.72
CA THR A 257 -12.09 2.14 6.50
C THR A 257 -11.79 0.65 6.52
N PHE A 258 -10.72 0.21 5.85
CA PHE A 258 -10.31 -1.19 5.83
C PHE A 258 -10.01 -1.71 7.25
N ILE A 259 -9.24 -0.96 8.03
CA ILE A 259 -8.88 -1.29 9.41
C ILE A 259 -10.12 -1.36 10.31
N MET A 260 -11.01 -0.36 10.23
CA MET A 260 -12.27 -0.35 10.98
C MET A 260 -13.10 -1.61 10.70
N VAL A 261 -13.29 -1.96 9.43
CA VAL A 261 -14.04 -3.16 9.02
C VAL A 261 -13.33 -4.45 9.45
N SER A 262 -12.00 -4.51 9.33
CA SER A 262 -11.17 -5.65 9.77
C SER A 262 -11.38 -5.94 11.26
N SER A 263 -11.30 -4.89 12.09
CA SER A 263 -11.45 -4.96 13.54
C SER A 263 -12.90 -5.26 13.97
N PHE A 264 -13.90 -4.70 13.28
CA PHE A 264 -15.31 -5.06 13.46
C PHE A 264 -15.55 -6.55 13.22
N LEU A 265 -15.09 -7.07 12.07
CA LEU A 265 -15.29 -8.47 11.72
C LEU A 265 -14.59 -9.41 12.71
N LEU A 266 -13.40 -9.06 13.19
CA LEU A 266 -12.73 -9.82 14.24
C LEU A 266 -13.59 -9.92 15.49
N ALA A 267 -14.00 -8.76 16.02
CA ALA A 267 -14.74 -8.70 17.26
C ALA A 267 -16.08 -9.42 17.15
N TYR A 268 -16.82 -9.18 16.06
CA TYR A 268 -18.10 -9.82 15.82
C TYR A 268 -18.00 -11.35 15.72
N ASN A 269 -17.03 -11.88 14.98
CA ASN A 269 -16.85 -13.34 14.86
C ASN A 269 -16.50 -14.00 16.21
N LEU A 270 -15.70 -13.35 17.05
CA LEU A 270 -15.36 -13.87 18.38
C LEU A 270 -16.55 -13.81 19.34
N LEU A 271 -17.31 -12.72 19.34
CA LEU A 271 -18.55 -12.61 20.13
C LEU A 271 -19.55 -13.70 19.73
N LEU A 272 -19.74 -13.91 18.43
CA LEU A 272 -20.61 -14.96 17.89
C LEU A 272 -20.17 -16.36 18.34
N HIS A 273 -18.86 -16.65 18.24
CA HIS A 273 -18.31 -17.91 18.70
C HIS A 273 -18.60 -18.18 20.18
N SER A 274 -18.54 -17.13 21.00
CA SER A 274 -18.80 -17.21 22.44
C SER A 274 -20.29 -17.40 22.76
N ALA A 275 -21.17 -16.74 22.00
CA ALA A 275 -22.62 -16.87 22.14
C ALA A 275 -23.10 -18.28 21.76
N ASP A 276 -22.56 -18.84 20.68
CA ASP A 276 -22.93 -20.18 20.20
C ASP A 276 -22.33 -21.31 21.06
N ASN A 277 -21.26 -21.02 21.82
CA ASN A 277 -20.58 -22.00 22.67
C ASN A 277 -20.44 -21.49 24.11
N PRO A 278 -21.51 -21.53 24.93
CA PRO A 278 -21.48 -21.00 26.30
C PRO A 278 -20.40 -21.63 27.21
N LYS A 279 -19.99 -22.88 26.89
CA LYS A 279 -18.92 -23.60 27.59
C LYS A 279 -17.50 -23.14 27.20
N LYS A 280 -17.36 -22.42 26.08
CA LYS A 280 -16.09 -21.88 25.55
C LYS A 280 -16.13 -20.36 25.57
N GLN A 281 -16.13 -19.81 26.78
CA GLN A 281 -16.05 -18.36 26.95
C GLN A 281 -14.74 -17.79 26.42
N LEU A 282 -14.80 -16.52 25.99
CA LEU A 282 -13.63 -15.77 25.56
C LEU A 282 -12.59 -15.73 26.67
N SER A 283 -11.36 -16.09 26.32
CA SER A 283 -10.23 -16.13 27.23
C SER A 283 -8.95 -15.83 26.48
N LEU A 284 -7.98 -15.18 27.14
CA LEU A 284 -6.63 -14.96 26.61
C LEU A 284 -5.95 -16.25 26.12
N LYS A 285 -6.34 -17.43 26.63
CA LYS A 285 -5.84 -18.72 26.13
C LYS A 285 -6.14 -18.97 24.64
N MET A 286 -7.14 -18.27 24.08
CA MET A 286 -7.48 -18.35 22.65
C MET A 286 -6.56 -17.49 21.77
N PHE A 287 -5.78 -16.57 22.35
CA PHE A 287 -4.96 -15.62 21.60
C PHE A 287 -3.95 -16.31 20.66
N PRO A 288 -3.15 -17.32 21.09
CA PRO A 288 -2.23 -18.00 20.18
C PRO A 288 -2.92 -18.65 18.99
N ARG A 289 -4.11 -19.22 19.20
CA ARG A 289 -4.91 -19.82 18.13
C ARG A 289 -5.41 -18.77 17.13
N CYS A 290 -5.87 -17.62 17.63
CA CYS A 290 -6.30 -16.51 16.77
C CYS A 290 -5.13 -16.01 15.91
N LEU A 291 -3.95 -15.84 16.53
CA LEU A 291 -2.74 -15.38 15.87
C LEU A 291 -2.27 -16.36 14.79
N VAL A 292 -2.16 -17.65 15.11
CA VAL A 292 -1.75 -18.69 14.17
C VAL A 292 -2.72 -18.76 12.99
N HIS A 293 -4.03 -18.71 13.24
CA HIS A 293 -5.03 -18.73 12.18
C HIS A 293 -4.90 -17.54 11.23
N ARG A 294 -4.64 -16.34 11.75
CA ARG A 294 -4.45 -15.15 10.91
C ARG A 294 -3.15 -15.20 10.11
N ILE A 295 -2.05 -15.60 10.74
CA ILE A 295 -0.75 -15.75 10.06
C ILE A 295 -0.85 -16.81 8.96
N ALA A 296 -1.44 -17.98 9.25
CA ALA A 296 -1.62 -19.05 8.26
C ALA A 296 -2.48 -18.62 7.07
N ARG A 297 -3.41 -17.66 7.27
CA ARG A 297 -4.23 -17.11 6.19
C ARG A 297 -3.49 -16.10 5.30
N ILE A 298 -2.66 -15.24 5.88
CA ILE A 298 -2.04 -14.10 5.15
C ILE A 298 -0.64 -14.44 4.66
N SER A 299 0.19 -15.03 5.52
CA SER A 299 1.62 -15.19 5.28
C SER A 299 1.98 -16.06 4.08
N PRO A 300 1.31 -17.17 3.73
CA PRO A 300 1.75 -18.01 2.61
C PRO A 300 1.81 -17.25 1.28
N LEU A 301 0.72 -16.55 0.94
CA LEU A 301 0.67 -15.73 -0.28
C LEU A 301 1.63 -14.53 -0.16
N TYR A 302 1.66 -13.89 1.01
CA TYR A 302 2.46 -12.69 1.19
C TYR A 302 3.96 -12.95 1.07
N VAL A 303 4.45 -14.04 1.67
CA VAL A 303 5.85 -14.48 1.58
C VAL A 303 6.19 -14.92 0.16
N PHE A 304 5.26 -15.56 -0.56
CA PHE A 304 5.45 -15.91 -1.96
C PHE A 304 5.64 -14.67 -2.84
N VAL A 305 4.77 -13.65 -2.70
CA VAL A 305 4.88 -12.38 -3.45
C VAL A 305 6.16 -11.64 -3.09
N LEU A 306 6.53 -11.59 -1.81
CA LEU A 306 7.80 -11.03 -1.36
C LEU A 306 9.00 -11.75 -1.97
N GLY A 307 8.97 -13.08 -2.00
CA GLY A 307 10.01 -13.90 -2.62
C GLY A 307 10.13 -13.62 -4.12
N LEU A 308 9.00 -13.55 -4.83
CA LEU A 308 8.94 -13.20 -6.25
C LEU A 308 9.55 -11.82 -6.51
N ALA A 309 9.12 -10.82 -5.74
CA ALA A 309 9.61 -9.44 -5.84
C ALA A 309 11.12 -9.33 -5.52
N ALA A 310 11.59 -10.09 -4.54
CA ALA A 310 13.00 -10.13 -4.17
C ALA A 310 13.87 -10.87 -5.19
N THR A 311 13.32 -11.70 -6.09
CA THR A 311 14.11 -12.60 -6.96
C THR A 311 13.74 -12.46 -8.42
N TRP A 312 12.75 -13.23 -8.88
CA TRP A 312 12.38 -13.40 -10.28
C TRP A 312 11.76 -12.16 -10.91
N TRP A 313 11.28 -11.20 -10.13
CA TRP A 313 10.80 -9.93 -10.68
C TRP A 313 11.90 -9.17 -11.43
N ALA A 314 13.14 -9.18 -10.92
CA ALA A 314 14.28 -8.55 -11.60
C ALA A 314 14.62 -9.21 -12.95
N HIS A 315 14.21 -10.46 -13.15
CA HIS A 315 14.46 -11.24 -14.37
C HIS A 315 13.29 -11.19 -15.38
N ALA A 316 12.18 -10.54 -15.02
CA ALA A 316 10.94 -10.57 -15.80
C ALA A 316 10.95 -9.67 -17.04
N GLY A 317 11.96 -8.82 -17.21
CA GLY A 317 12.01 -7.82 -18.28
C GLY A 317 13.37 -7.12 -18.32
N ASP A 318 13.44 -6.08 -19.15
CA ASP A 318 14.59 -5.19 -19.29
C ASP A 318 14.11 -3.80 -19.76
N GLY A 319 14.95 -2.78 -19.64
CA GLY A 319 14.62 -1.42 -20.07
C GLY A 319 15.43 -0.35 -19.36
N PRO A 320 15.29 0.92 -19.80
CA PRO A 320 16.13 2.02 -19.34
C PRO A 320 15.91 2.36 -17.85
N LEU A 321 14.72 2.07 -17.31
CA LEU A 321 14.42 2.25 -15.89
C LEU A 321 14.40 0.94 -15.10
N TRP A 322 14.68 -0.20 -15.73
CA TRP A 322 14.54 -1.51 -15.10
C TRP A 322 15.48 -1.66 -13.89
N SER A 323 16.72 -1.22 -14.03
CA SER A 323 17.71 -1.27 -12.95
C SER A 323 17.28 -0.42 -11.73
N PRO A 324 17.06 0.91 -11.86
CA PRO A 324 16.69 1.75 -10.71
C PRO A 324 15.28 1.48 -10.16
N MET A 325 14.36 0.89 -10.94
CA MET A 325 12.99 0.65 -10.48
C MET A 325 12.75 -0.78 -9.97
N VAL A 326 13.26 -1.80 -10.66
CA VAL A 326 12.95 -3.21 -10.39
C VAL A 326 14.12 -3.93 -9.72
N GLU A 327 15.34 -3.79 -10.24
CA GLU A 327 16.52 -4.45 -9.65
C GLU A 327 16.84 -3.88 -8.25
N ASP A 328 16.79 -2.55 -8.11
CA ASP A 328 16.97 -1.88 -6.82
C ASP A 328 15.87 -2.22 -5.81
N GLU A 329 14.62 -2.33 -6.26
CA GLU A 329 13.50 -2.75 -5.41
C GLU A 329 13.69 -4.21 -4.95
N ALA A 330 14.08 -5.11 -5.85
CA ALA A 330 14.40 -6.49 -5.53
C ALA A 330 15.57 -6.57 -4.51
N ALA A 331 16.60 -5.74 -4.67
CA ALA A 331 17.72 -5.66 -3.74
C ALA A 331 17.29 -5.18 -2.34
N ARG A 332 16.46 -4.12 -2.27
CA ARG A 332 15.86 -3.66 -1.00
C ARG A 332 15.01 -4.77 -0.36
N CYS A 333 14.20 -5.47 -1.15
CA CYS A 333 13.37 -6.57 -0.66
C CYS A 333 14.18 -7.77 -0.16
N ARG A 334 15.33 -8.08 -0.77
CA ARG A 334 16.27 -9.09 -0.25
C ARG A 334 16.92 -8.68 1.06
N ASN A 335 17.18 -7.40 1.28
CA ASN A 335 17.68 -6.93 2.57
C ASN A 335 16.58 -6.92 3.65
N LYS A 336 15.34 -6.67 3.22
CA LYS A 336 14.16 -6.48 4.08
C LYS A 336 13.12 -7.58 3.99
N TRP A 337 13.52 -8.81 3.72
CA TRP A 337 12.56 -9.91 3.72
C TRP A 337 12.02 -10.18 5.13
N TRP A 338 12.89 -10.11 6.16
CA TRP A 338 12.51 -10.47 7.53
C TRP A 338 11.55 -9.47 8.19
N PRO A 339 11.67 -8.12 8.06
CA PRO A 339 10.68 -7.21 8.64
C PRO A 339 9.32 -7.35 7.97
N GLN A 340 9.29 -7.73 6.68
CA GLN A 340 8.05 -8.01 5.96
C GLN A 340 7.36 -9.25 6.53
N VAL A 341 8.09 -10.35 6.70
CA VAL A 341 7.56 -11.60 7.29
C VAL A 341 7.03 -11.39 8.71
N LEU A 342 7.71 -10.55 9.50
CA LEU A 342 7.31 -10.23 10.88
C LEU A 342 6.26 -9.12 10.98
N PHE A 343 5.80 -8.55 9.87
CA PHE A 343 4.84 -7.44 9.84
C PHE A 343 5.29 -6.21 10.65
N VAL A 344 6.58 -5.85 10.53
CA VAL A 344 7.20 -4.68 11.18
C VAL A 344 7.97 -3.80 10.19
N ASN A 345 7.74 -3.97 8.88
CA ASN A 345 8.41 -3.22 7.82
C ASN A 345 8.11 -1.71 7.86
N ASN A 346 7.00 -1.29 8.48
CA ASN A 346 6.64 0.11 8.68
C ASN A 346 7.37 0.78 9.86
N VAL A 347 8.01 0.02 10.76
CA VAL A 347 8.74 0.54 11.92
C VAL A 347 10.25 0.33 11.79
N VAL A 348 10.68 -0.77 11.17
CA VAL A 348 12.10 -1.10 10.99
C VAL A 348 12.66 -0.44 9.73
N LYS A 349 13.56 0.52 9.92
CA LYS A 349 14.22 1.31 8.85
C LYS A 349 13.18 1.92 7.87
N PRO A 350 12.17 2.67 8.33
CA PRO A 350 10.97 2.99 7.55
C PRO A 350 11.20 3.74 6.22
N ASP A 351 12.36 4.38 6.03
CA ASP A 351 12.71 5.06 4.78
C ASP A 351 13.23 4.11 3.69
N ASP A 352 13.78 2.95 4.05
CA ASP A 352 14.27 1.94 3.09
C ASP A 352 13.11 1.00 2.71
N ARG A 353 12.29 1.39 1.74
CA ARG A 353 11.00 0.72 1.49
C ARG A 353 11.18 -0.43 0.50
N CYS A 354 10.59 -1.58 0.85
CA CYS A 354 10.36 -2.71 -0.05
C CYS A 354 8.86 -2.92 -0.12
N LEU A 355 8.34 -3.14 -1.33
CA LEU A 355 6.92 -3.29 -1.65
C LEU A 355 6.11 -2.22 -0.92
N ILE A 356 6.28 -0.96 -1.32
CA ILE A 356 5.73 0.19 -0.57
C ILE A 356 4.25 0.01 -0.19
N HIS A 357 3.44 -0.64 -1.01
CA HIS A 357 2.03 -0.90 -0.72
C HIS A 357 1.76 -1.86 0.45
N THR A 358 2.76 -2.53 1.02
CA THR A 358 2.55 -3.56 2.07
C THR A 358 2.58 -3.00 3.49
N TRP A 359 2.91 -1.72 3.69
CA TRP A 359 2.96 -1.11 5.02
C TRP A 359 1.62 -1.25 5.78
N PHE A 360 0.48 -1.18 5.07
CA PHE A 360 -0.83 -1.26 5.71
C PHE A 360 -1.13 -2.67 6.23
N LEU A 361 -0.55 -3.72 5.62
CA LEU A 361 -0.66 -5.10 6.13
C LEU A 361 0.05 -5.25 7.48
N ALA A 362 1.18 -4.57 7.65
CA ALA A 362 1.87 -4.54 8.94
C ALA A 362 1.06 -3.81 10.00
N VAL A 363 0.51 -2.64 9.67
CA VAL A 363 -0.40 -1.90 10.57
C VAL A 363 -1.63 -2.75 10.94
N ASP A 364 -2.25 -3.40 9.97
CA ASP A 364 -3.41 -4.29 10.19
C ASP A 364 -3.07 -5.48 11.10
N MET A 365 -1.87 -6.06 10.98
CA MET A 365 -1.41 -7.14 11.87
C MET A 365 -1.10 -6.65 13.29
N GLN A 366 -0.46 -5.48 13.42
CA GLN A 366 -0.15 -4.85 14.71
C GLN A 366 -1.44 -4.49 15.46
N LEU A 367 -2.39 -3.86 14.77
CA LEU A 367 -3.69 -3.50 15.34
C LEU A 367 -4.56 -4.73 15.59
N TYR A 368 -4.45 -5.78 14.78
CA TYR A 368 -5.11 -7.05 15.07
C TYR A 368 -4.69 -7.62 16.42
N ILE A 369 -3.39 -7.62 16.73
CA ILE A 369 -2.87 -8.15 17.99
C ILE A 369 -3.51 -7.38 19.16
N ILE A 370 -3.51 -6.05 19.10
CA ILE A 370 -4.12 -5.19 20.12
C ILE A 370 -5.62 -5.48 20.24
N CYS A 371 -6.33 -5.48 19.11
CA CYS A 371 -7.77 -5.73 19.05
C CYS A 371 -8.16 -7.12 19.56
N ALA A 372 -7.40 -8.15 19.21
CA ALA A 372 -7.60 -9.53 19.65
C ALA A 372 -7.41 -9.67 21.16
N VAL A 373 -6.41 -8.99 21.74
CA VAL A 373 -6.23 -8.97 23.20
C VAL A 373 -7.40 -8.25 23.87
N LEU A 374 -7.80 -7.07 23.38
CA LEU A 374 -8.90 -6.29 23.95
C LEU A 374 -10.22 -7.06 23.94
N ILE A 375 -10.60 -7.67 22.82
CA ILE A 375 -11.84 -8.46 22.74
C ILE A 375 -11.78 -9.71 23.63
N LEU A 376 -10.64 -10.38 23.75
CA LEU A 376 -10.51 -11.57 24.63
C LEU A 376 -10.55 -11.21 26.12
N LEU A 377 -10.17 -9.98 26.49
CA LEU A 377 -10.27 -9.46 27.86
C LEU A 377 -11.68 -8.95 28.18
N LEU A 378 -12.23 -8.13 27.28
CA LEU A 378 -13.46 -7.37 27.51
C LEU A 378 -14.72 -8.09 27.05
N GLY A 379 -14.59 -9.12 26.21
CA GLY A 379 -15.71 -9.85 25.58
C GLY A 379 -16.68 -10.49 26.57
N ARG A 380 -16.28 -10.70 27.82
CA ARG A 380 -17.15 -11.20 28.90
C ARG A 380 -18.08 -10.14 29.49
N TRP A 381 -17.73 -8.86 29.34
CA TRP A 381 -18.43 -7.74 29.96
C TRP A 381 -18.74 -6.66 28.92
N PRO A 382 -19.67 -6.90 27.98
CA PRO A 382 -19.89 -6.02 26.83
C PRO A 382 -20.21 -4.57 27.23
N ARG A 383 -20.92 -4.35 28.33
CA ARG A 383 -21.21 -2.99 28.86
C ARG A 383 -19.97 -2.26 29.34
N VAL A 384 -19.08 -2.96 30.04
CA VAL A 384 -17.81 -2.40 30.52
C VAL A 384 -16.87 -2.18 29.32
N ALA A 385 -16.91 -3.10 28.34
CA ALA A 385 -16.17 -3.00 27.10
C ALA A 385 -16.48 -1.70 26.35
N VAL A 386 -17.76 -1.36 26.19
CA VAL A 386 -18.20 -0.11 25.53
C VAL A 386 -17.59 1.12 26.20
N LYS A 387 -17.63 1.20 27.55
CA LYS A 387 -17.07 2.33 28.30
C LYS A 387 -15.55 2.42 28.14
N ILE A 388 -14.85 1.30 28.29
CA ILE A 388 -13.38 1.25 28.16
C ILE A 388 -12.96 1.61 26.73
N LEU A 389 -13.61 1.05 25.73
CA LEU A 389 -13.31 1.33 24.32
C LEU A 389 -13.57 2.80 23.98
N ALA A 390 -14.65 3.42 24.48
CA ALA A 390 -14.90 4.84 24.27
C ALA A 390 -13.78 5.72 24.85
N VAL A 391 -13.31 5.41 26.07
CA VAL A 391 -12.16 6.10 26.68
C VAL A 391 -10.88 5.88 25.86
N CYS A 392 -10.61 4.66 25.41
CA CYS A 392 -9.45 4.36 24.57
C CYS A 392 -9.49 5.10 23.22
N ILE A 393 -10.66 5.22 22.59
CA ILE A 393 -10.84 5.98 21.34
C ILE A 393 -10.46 7.44 21.58
N PHE A 394 -11.06 8.08 22.59
CA PHE A 394 -10.75 9.47 22.90
C PHE A 394 -9.27 9.67 23.25
N GLY A 395 -8.69 8.78 24.06
CA GLY A 395 -7.28 8.80 24.40
C GLY A 395 -6.36 8.65 23.18
N SER A 396 -6.70 7.75 22.24
CA SER A 396 -5.94 7.57 21.00
C SER A 396 -6.02 8.77 20.06
N MET A 397 -7.19 9.42 19.96
CA MET A 397 -7.35 10.65 19.20
C MET A 397 -6.55 11.81 19.81
N LEU A 398 -6.56 11.95 21.14
CA LEU A 398 -5.77 12.96 21.84
C LEU A 398 -4.26 12.72 21.68
N MET A 399 -3.83 11.45 21.75
CA MET A 399 -2.45 11.07 21.47
C MET A 399 -2.04 11.45 20.06
N ASN A 400 -2.84 11.13 19.04
CA ASN A 400 -2.56 11.50 17.66
C ASN A 400 -2.52 13.02 17.48
N PHE A 401 -3.45 13.76 18.09
CA PHE A 401 -3.42 15.22 18.12
C PHE A 401 -2.11 15.76 18.71
N ALA A 402 -1.68 15.24 19.86
CA ALA A 402 -0.43 15.66 20.50
C ALA A 402 0.80 15.36 19.64
N ILE A 403 0.86 14.18 18.99
CA ILE A 403 1.96 13.81 18.08
C ILE A 403 1.99 14.77 16.89
N ILE A 404 0.86 14.98 16.21
CA ILE A 404 0.77 15.85 15.03
C ILE A 404 1.16 17.29 15.40
N TYR A 405 0.66 17.80 16.51
CA TYR A 405 0.94 19.16 16.97
C TYR A 405 2.41 19.35 17.37
N ASN A 406 2.97 18.44 18.17
CA ASN A 406 4.35 18.56 18.65
C ASN A 406 5.38 18.33 17.54
N TRP A 407 5.12 17.43 16.60
CA TRP A 407 6.04 17.10 15.52
C TRP A 407 5.76 17.85 14.21
N GLN A 408 4.76 18.75 14.20
CA GLN A 408 4.37 19.58 13.05
C GLN A 408 4.16 18.74 11.77
N LEU A 409 3.50 17.59 11.94
CA LEU A 409 3.27 16.63 10.86
C LEU A 409 2.19 17.14 9.90
N LYS A 410 2.35 16.84 8.62
CA LYS A 410 1.43 17.28 7.57
C LYS A 410 0.50 16.13 7.16
N PRO A 411 -0.78 16.41 6.85
CA PRO A 411 -1.68 15.39 6.31
C PRO A 411 -1.18 14.90 4.94
N MET A 412 -1.38 13.62 4.65
CA MET A 412 -0.91 13.00 3.40
C MET A 412 -1.40 13.72 2.15
N VAL A 413 -2.64 14.20 2.12
CA VAL A 413 -3.19 14.92 0.95
C VAL A 413 -2.32 16.11 0.51
N LEU A 414 -1.62 16.74 1.44
CA LEU A 414 -0.68 17.84 1.13
C LEU A 414 0.66 17.30 0.58
N LEU A 415 1.02 16.08 0.91
CA LEU A 415 2.29 15.45 0.53
C LEU A 415 2.17 14.60 -0.75
N MET A 416 0.98 14.48 -1.32
CA MET A 416 0.73 13.87 -2.63
C MET A 416 1.17 14.80 -3.78
N ILE A 417 2.43 15.25 -3.74
CA ILE A 417 3.05 16.10 -4.75
C ILE A 417 3.98 15.29 -5.67
N PRO A 418 4.12 15.66 -6.95
CA PRO A 418 4.78 14.80 -7.94
C PRO A 418 6.21 14.38 -7.58
N GLU A 419 7.03 15.29 -7.07
CA GLU A 419 8.43 14.99 -6.73
C GLU A 419 8.57 14.02 -5.54
N LEU A 420 7.68 14.15 -4.55
CA LEU A 420 7.69 13.29 -3.37
C LEU A 420 7.12 11.90 -3.69
N MET A 421 6.13 11.84 -4.58
CA MET A 421 5.63 10.58 -5.16
C MET A 421 6.74 9.84 -5.90
N ARG A 422 7.44 10.54 -6.81
CA ARG A 422 8.52 9.98 -7.65
C ARG A 422 9.66 9.38 -6.82
N THR A 423 10.02 10.05 -5.72
CA THR A 423 11.11 9.63 -4.83
C THR A 423 10.65 8.73 -3.69
N GLN A 424 9.36 8.38 -3.64
CA GLN A 424 8.76 7.53 -2.60
C GLN A 424 8.87 8.10 -1.18
N PHE A 425 8.73 9.41 -0.98
CA PHE A 425 8.72 10.07 0.34
C PHE A 425 10.00 9.86 1.19
N PRO A 426 11.20 10.16 0.67
CA PRO A 426 12.44 9.94 1.42
C PRO A 426 12.52 10.91 2.61
N GLY A 427 12.66 10.38 3.84
CA GLY A 427 12.82 11.20 5.05
C GLY A 427 11.60 12.02 5.46
N GLU A 428 10.45 11.87 4.79
CA GLU A 428 9.23 12.60 5.13
C GLU A 428 8.60 12.02 6.41
N ARG A 429 8.78 12.74 7.52
CA ARG A 429 8.30 12.31 8.84
C ARG A 429 6.81 12.03 8.88
N SER A 430 6.01 12.80 8.14
CA SER A 430 4.57 12.59 8.09
C SER A 430 4.21 11.24 7.47
N PHE A 431 4.96 10.78 6.46
CA PHE A 431 4.73 9.47 5.86
C PHE A 431 5.05 8.37 6.88
N THR A 432 6.23 8.44 7.46
CA THR A 432 6.76 7.40 8.36
C THR A 432 6.01 7.32 9.70
N TRP A 433 5.80 8.47 10.36
CA TRP A 433 5.37 8.54 11.76
C TRP A 433 3.90 8.93 11.95
N LEU A 434 3.19 9.25 10.88
CA LEU A 434 1.75 9.46 10.90
C LEU A 434 1.06 8.43 10.00
N TYR A 435 1.32 8.49 8.70
CA TYR A 435 0.56 7.68 7.74
C TYR A 435 0.81 6.17 7.82
N SER A 436 2.08 5.74 7.89
CA SER A 436 2.43 4.31 8.00
C SER A 436 2.47 3.80 9.43
N ALA A 437 2.16 4.64 10.42
CA ALA A 437 2.28 4.30 11.82
C ALA A 437 0.99 3.67 12.37
N PRO A 438 1.10 2.64 13.24
CA PRO A 438 -0.09 1.95 13.74
C PRO A 438 -0.97 2.82 14.64
N TRP A 439 -0.41 3.79 15.35
CA TRP A 439 -1.16 4.67 16.26
C TRP A 439 -2.13 5.60 15.52
N ASP A 440 -1.83 6.02 14.29
CA ASP A 440 -2.75 6.84 13.50
C ASP A 440 -4.03 6.07 13.15
N SER A 441 -3.92 4.77 12.93
CA SER A 441 -5.03 3.87 12.60
C SER A 441 -5.70 3.23 13.83
N LEU A 442 -5.16 3.45 15.03
CA LEU A 442 -5.70 2.89 16.28
C LEU A 442 -7.15 3.36 16.57
N PRO A 443 -7.52 4.65 16.43
CA PRO A 443 -8.91 5.08 16.64
C PRO A 443 -9.90 4.32 15.75
N ALA A 444 -9.59 4.14 14.46
CA ALA A 444 -10.46 3.41 13.54
C ALA A 444 -10.61 1.93 13.92
N ALA A 445 -9.52 1.28 14.35
CA ALA A 445 -9.57 -0.09 14.83
C ALA A 445 -10.48 -0.22 16.08
N LEU A 446 -10.34 0.71 17.03
CA LEU A 446 -11.16 0.73 18.25
C LEU A 446 -12.63 1.05 17.97
N ILE A 447 -12.92 1.95 17.01
CA ILE A 447 -14.29 2.19 16.53
C ILE A 447 -14.88 0.91 15.98
N GLY A 448 -14.13 0.15 15.17
CA GLY A 448 -14.57 -1.16 14.67
C GLY A 448 -14.95 -2.14 15.80
N LEU A 449 -14.14 -2.22 16.86
CA LEU A 449 -14.45 -3.03 18.05
C LEU A 449 -15.72 -2.54 18.73
N LEU A 450 -15.81 -1.24 18.99
CA LEU A 450 -16.96 -0.62 19.65
C LEU A 450 -18.26 -0.91 18.88
N THR A 451 -18.24 -0.73 17.57
CA THR A 451 -19.38 -1.03 16.70
C THR A 451 -19.79 -2.50 16.78
N ALA A 452 -18.83 -3.44 16.86
CA ALA A 452 -19.14 -4.86 17.00
C ALA A 452 -19.81 -5.18 18.35
N PHE A 453 -19.32 -4.60 19.44
CA PHE A 453 -19.95 -4.76 20.77
C PHE A 453 -21.36 -4.18 20.79
N LEU A 454 -21.54 -2.95 20.31
CA LEU A 454 -22.86 -2.31 20.24
C LEU A 454 -23.83 -3.14 19.39
N TYR A 455 -23.39 -3.58 18.23
CA TYR A 455 -24.19 -4.41 17.33
C TYR A 455 -24.58 -5.74 17.98
N HIS A 456 -23.65 -6.40 18.67
CA HIS A 456 -23.92 -7.65 19.39
C HIS A 456 -24.92 -7.45 20.54
N CYS A 457 -24.75 -6.40 21.37
CA CYS A 457 -25.70 -6.07 22.43
C CYS A 457 -27.11 -5.83 21.87
N HIS A 458 -27.24 -5.05 20.79
CA HIS A 458 -28.53 -4.81 20.15
C HIS A 458 -29.17 -6.10 19.60
N GLN A 459 -28.38 -7.06 19.13
CA GLN A 459 -28.89 -8.37 18.70
C GLN A 459 -29.39 -9.21 19.88
N GLU A 460 -28.68 -9.22 21.01
CA GLU A 460 -29.12 -9.92 22.23
C GLU A 460 -30.41 -9.32 22.80
N ASP A 461 -30.55 -8.00 22.73
CA ASP A 461 -31.73 -7.26 23.21
C ASP A 461 -32.94 -7.35 22.25
N GLY A 462 -32.79 -7.99 21.07
CA GLY A 462 -33.85 -8.09 20.06
C GLY A 462 -34.23 -6.74 19.43
N TYR A 463 -33.33 -5.76 19.47
CA TYR A 463 -33.58 -4.41 18.97
C TYR A 463 -33.78 -4.42 17.45
N GLN A 464 -34.98 -4.03 17.00
CA GLN A 464 -35.32 -3.92 15.58
C GLN A 464 -35.15 -2.46 15.12
N PRO A 465 -34.06 -2.09 14.41
CA PRO A 465 -33.84 -0.71 13.97
C PRO A 465 -34.96 -0.21 13.04
N ALA A 466 -35.63 -1.09 12.29
CA ALA A 466 -36.79 -0.73 11.45
C ALA A 466 -38.01 -0.22 12.25
N LYS A 467 -38.07 -0.50 13.56
CA LYS A 467 -39.13 -0.04 14.46
C LYS A 467 -38.73 1.18 15.31
N SER A 468 -37.47 1.60 15.27
CA SER A 468 -37.02 2.74 16.05
C SER A 468 -37.07 4.02 15.21
N ARG A 469 -37.89 4.98 15.65
CA ARG A 469 -38.02 6.31 15.01
C ARG A 469 -36.80 7.22 15.26
N VAL A 470 -35.63 6.69 15.63
CA VAL A 470 -34.49 7.54 16.05
C VAL A 470 -33.82 8.30 14.90
N PHE A 471 -34.03 7.89 13.64
CA PHE A 471 -33.54 8.63 12.47
C PHE A 471 -34.53 9.67 11.91
N GLY A 472 -35.75 9.76 12.45
CA GLY A 472 -36.65 10.90 12.24
C GLY A 472 -36.59 11.74 13.50
N GLY A 473 -36.17 13.00 13.39
CA GLY A 473 -35.82 13.85 14.54
C GLY A 473 -36.72 13.73 15.76
N SER A 474 -36.08 13.85 16.92
CA SER A 474 -36.61 13.96 18.29
C SER A 474 -36.89 12.65 19.07
N SER A 475 -36.21 12.60 20.23
CA SER A 475 -36.64 11.94 21.48
C SER A 475 -36.70 10.40 21.51
N CYS A 476 -35.84 9.80 22.35
CA CYS A 476 -36.12 8.49 22.94
C CYS A 476 -37.52 8.51 23.57
N PRO A 477 -38.49 7.69 23.10
CA PRO A 477 -39.80 7.66 23.73
C PRO A 477 -39.74 6.76 24.97
N GLY A 478 -40.01 7.37 26.13
CA GLY A 478 -40.75 6.74 27.22
C GLY A 478 -40.00 5.78 28.14
N GLU A 479 -39.26 6.34 29.11
CA GLU A 479 -39.42 6.06 30.55
C GLU A 479 -38.39 6.90 31.32
N ALA A 480 -38.88 7.92 32.03
CA ALA A 480 -38.07 8.82 32.82
C ALA A 480 -37.31 8.05 33.92
N GLY A 481 -35.97 8.07 33.86
CA GLY A 481 -35.12 7.59 34.96
C GLY A 481 -33.90 6.76 34.56
N ARG A 482 -33.68 6.42 33.29
CA ARG A 482 -32.48 5.66 32.90
C ARG A 482 -31.30 6.56 32.55
N SER A 483 -30.14 6.30 33.16
CA SER A 483 -28.87 6.95 32.81
C SER A 483 -28.49 6.64 31.36
N TRP A 484 -27.60 7.45 30.77
CA TRP A 484 -27.03 7.24 29.42
C TRP A 484 -26.55 5.80 29.16
N ASP A 485 -26.21 5.05 30.23
CA ASP A 485 -25.84 3.64 30.17
C ASP A 485 -26.93 2.73 29.57
N ALA A 486 -28.21 3.06 29.75
CA ALA A 486 -29.32 2.25 29.24
C ALA A 486 -29.65 2.52 27.76
N CYS A 487 -29.17 3.63 27.18
CA CYS A 487 -29.39 3.93 25.76
C CYS A 487 -28.38 3.22 24.84
N LEU A 488 -27.15 2.98 25.35
CA LEU A 488 -26.09 2.32 24.58
C LEU A 488 -26.16 0.78 24.65
N CYS A 489 -26.71 0.23 25.73
CA CYS A 489 -27.01 -1.21 25.90
C CYS A 489 -28.07 -1.38 27.01
N PRO A 490 -29.37 -1.44 26.67
CA PRO A 490 -30.45 -1.58 27.65
C PRO A 490 -30.31 -2.83 28.52
N SER A 491 -30.81 -2.77 29.75
CA SER A 491 -30.87 -3.91 30.65
C SER A 491 -32.21 -4.61 30.58
N THR A 492 -32.30 -5.74 29.87
CA THR A 492 -33.34 -6.73 30.13
C THR A 492 -32.72 -8.12 30.23
N SER A 493 -32.65 -8.62 31.46
CA SER A 493 -32.42 -10.02 31.75
C SER A 493 -33.55 -10.86 31.15
N TYR A 494 -33.34 -11.41 29.95
CA TYR A 494 -34.20 -12.45 29.41
C TYR A 494 -33.46 -13.78 29.44
N THR A 495 -33.85 -14.63 30.39
CA THR A 495 -33.59 -16.07 30.38
C THR A 495 -34.45 -16.71 29.29
N GLY A 496 -34.06 -16.53 28.03
CA GLY A 496 -34.69 -17.16 26.87
C GLY A 496 -33.83 -18.31 26.38
N SER A 497 -34.25 -19.54 26.67
CA SER A 497 -33.71 -20.77 26.07
C SER A 497 -33.92 -20.75 24.55
N TYR A 498 -32.84 -20.59 23.79
CA TYR A 498 -32.84 -20.83 22.34
C TYR A 498 -32.72 -22.33 22.05
N PRO A 499 -33.37 -22.85 21.00
CA PRO A 499 -33.37 -24.28 20.70
C PRO A 499 -31.95 -24.74 20.36
N SER A 500 -31.48 -25.74 21.12
CA SER A 500 -30.19 -26.39 20.93
C SER A 500 -30.15 -27.09 19.57
N LEU A 501 -29.56 -26.45 18.56
CA LEU A 501 -29.09 -27.15 17.37
C LEU A 501 -27.76 -27.83 17.72
N TYR A 502 -27.86 -29.14 17.96
CA TYR A 502 -26.76 -30.06 18.23
C TYR A 502 -25.64 -29.92 17.18
N TRP A 503 -24.53 -29.28 17.55
CA TRP A 503 -23.24 -29.50 16.90
C TRP A 503 -22.52 -30.66 17.59
N ARG A 504 -22.82 -31.90 17.16
CA ARG A 504 -21.90 -33.02 17.38
C ARG A 504 -20.85 -32.96 16.27
N ASN A 505 -19.61 -32.66 16.68
CA ASN A 505 -18.32 -32.74 15.98
C ASN A 505 -17.65 -31.36 15.82
N ALA A 506 -16.76 -31.07 16.76
CA ALA A 506 -15.85 -29.93 16.68
C ALA A 506 -14.73 -30.23 15.67
N PRO A 507 -14.47 -29.36 14.70
CA PRO A 507 -13.41 -29.58 13.74
C PRO A 507 -12.02 -29.51 14.39
N THR A 508 -11.16 -30.45 14.01
CA THR A 508 -9.76 -30.50 14.43
C THR A 508 -8.95 -29.37 13.80
N LEU A 509 -7.76 -29.04 14.34
CA LEU A 509 -6.88 -27.97 13.84
C LEU A 509 -6.58 -28.10 12.33
N THR A 510 -6.57 -29.33 11.81
CA THR A 510 -6.45 -29.72 10.41
C THR A 510 -7.68 -29.38 9.55
N GLU A 511 -8.89 -29.34 10.13
CA GLU A 511 -10.12 -28.96 9.41
C GLU A 511 -10.25 -27.44 9.27
N LEU A 512 -9.64 -26.65 10.16
CA LEU A 512 -9.56 -25.20 9.99
C LEU A 512 -8.53 -24.77 8.96
N LEU A 513 -7.40 -25.49 8.84
CA LEU A 513 -6.38 -25.24 7.82
C LEU A 513 -6.82 -25.62 6.39
N SER A 514 -7.85 -26.46 6.25
CA SER A 514 -8.42 -26.82 4.95
C SER A 514 -9.59 -25.92 4.53
N LEU A 515 -10.15 -25.13 5.44
CA LEU A 515 -11.14 -24.08 5.17
C LEU A 515 -10.50 -22.73 4.80
N THR A 516 -9.17 -22.66 4.78
CA THR A 516 -8.37 -21.47 4.43
C THR A 516 -7.80 -21.48 3.02
N LEU A 517 -8.32 -22.33 2.13
CA LEU A 517 -8.09 -22.28 0.68
C LEU A 517 -9.34 -21.79 -0.04
#